data_AF-A0A7E5W7J8-F1
#
_entry.id   AF-A0A7E5W7J8-F1
#
_cell.length_a   1.000
_cell.length_b   1.000
_cell.length_c   1.000
_cell.angle_alpha   90.00
_cell.angle_beta   90.00
_cell.angle_gamma   90.00
#
_symmetry.space_group_name_H-M   'P 1'
#
loop_
_entity.id
_entity.type
_entity.pdbx_description
1 polymer ?
#
loop_
_entity_poly.entity_id
_entity_poly.type
_entity_poly.pdbx_seq_one_letter_code
_entity_poly.pdbx_strand_id
1 'polypeptide(L)'
;MTLDFAKEKVFWTRKMNLKLVKFMERKPNIWNPKHPKYTSVEHRDQTYAEFASKYGNEFTGQAVKDRWTNIRSTFANHLRKLKASQAKGDGKVCKITWHLWDACRFLLTVNKNSLTNGDTSRTTNNDSPKEDDSMQSENESKISTNEVDATCQNVANSILNALRGVQHDVFNVDDTKYGQIGRLVASKLSQMSSYEAAQMSHKILGILLVYDEGCPINPNKMKTE
;
A
#
# COMPACT_ATOMS: atom_id res chain seq x y z
N MET A 1 -28.85 2.79 12.64
CA MET A 1 -27.85 3.24 11.65
C MET A 1 -27.27 1.96 11.02
N THR A 2 -27.99 1.42 10.04
CA THR A 2 -27.66 0.14 9.40
C THR A 2 -26.40 0.30 8.56
N LEU A 3 -25.37 -0.45 8.94
CA LEU A 3 -24.06 -0.53 8.30
C LEU A 3 -24.20 -0.67 6.76
N ASP A 4 -23.77 0.36 6.02
CA ASP A 4 -23.64 0.35 4.55
C ASP A 4 -22.51 -0.60 4.07
N PHE A 5 -21.93 -1.39 5.00
CA PHE A 5 -20.94 -2.44 4.74
C PHE A 5 -21.52 -3.63 3.97
N ALA A 6 -22.85 -3.75 3.87
CA ALA A 6 -23.52 -4.84 3.17
C ALA A 6 -23.50 -4.73 1.63
N LYS A 7 -23.01 -3.62 1.05
CA LYS A 7 -22.95 -3.46 -0.42
C LYS A 7 -21.74 -4.11 -1.06
N GLU A 8 -20.61 -4.24 -0.35
CA GLU A 8 -19.42 -4.90 -0.89
C GLU A 8 -19.46 -6.40 -0.58
N LYS A 9 -19.80 -7.22 -1.59
CA LYS A 9 -19.69 -8.70 -1.51
C LYS A 9 -18.24 -9.19 -1.32
N VAL A 10 -17.27 -8.29 -1.39
CA VAL A 10 -15.84 -8.60 -1.46
C VAL A 10 -15.07 -7.70 -0.50
N PHE A 11 -14.33 -8.29 0.44
CA PHE A 11 -13.54 -7.56 1.42
C PHE A 11 -12.07 -7.40 0.97
N TRP A 12 -11.60 -6.15 0.86
CA TRP A 12 -10.28 -5.81 0.34
C TRP A 12 -9.22 -5.58 1.42
N THR A 13 -8.49 -6.63 1.80
CA THR A 13 -7.37 -6.52 2.74
C THR A 13 -6.21 -5.67 2.20
N ARG A 14 -5.37 -5.10 3.09
CA ARG A 14 -4.16 -4.35 2.69
C ARG A 14 -3.24 -5.19 1.78
N LYS A 15 -3.04 -6.47 2.12
CA LYS A 15 -2.23 -7.42 1.35
C LYS A 15 -2.82 -7.64 -0.05
N MET A 16 -4.14 -7.76 -0.16
CA MET A 16 -4.82 -7.94 -1.44
C MET A 16 -4.76 -6.68 -2.30
N ASN A 17 -4.95 -5.50 -1.70
CA ASN A 17 -4.76 -4.23 -2.40
C ASN A 17 -3.32 -4.10 -2.94
N LEU A 18 -2.32 -4.47 -2.14
CA LEU A 18 -0.93 -4.45 -2.61
C LEU A 18 -0.69 -5.44 -3.76
N LYS A 19 -1.25 -6.66 -3.68
CA LYS A 19 -1.20 -7.64 -4.78
C LYS A 19 -1.87 -7.11 -6.04
N LEU A 20 -3.01 -6.42 -5.90
CA LEU A 20 -3.72 -5.78 -7.00
C LEU A 20 -2.84 -4.72 -7.68
N VAL A 21 -2.28 -3.79 -6.91
CA VAL A 21 -1.41 -2.72 -7.44
C VAL A 21 -0.22 -3.31 -8.19
N LYS A 22 0.50 -4.27 -7.59
CA LYS A 22 1.64 -4.95 -8.24
C LYS A 22 1.24 -5.72 -9.50
N PHE A 23 0.03 -6.29 -9.54
CA PHE A 23 -0.47 -6.95 -10.74
C PHE A 23 -0.77 -5.94 -11.85
N MET A 24 -1.41 -4.83 -11.51
CA MET A 24 -1.72 -3.77 -12.48
C MET A 24 -0.46 -3.10 -13.02
N GLU A 25 0.56 -2.90 -12.19
CA GLU A 25 1.87 -2.39 -12.61
C GLU A 25 2.46 -3.18 -13.79
N ARG A 26 2.38 -4.51 -13.75
CA ARG A 26 2.87 -5.40 -14.82
C ARG A 26 2.00 -5.43 -16.08
N LYS A 27 0.81 -4.81 -16.07
CA LYS A 27 -0.18 -4.85 -17.15
C LYS A 27 -0.38 -3.43 -17.70
N PRO A 28 0.52 -2.94 -18.58
CA PRO A 28 0.52 -1.54 -19.05
C PRO A 28 -0.77 -1.14 -19.79
N ASN A 29 -1.51 -2.10 -20.36
CA ASN A 29 -2.84 -1.87 -20.93
C ASN A 29 -3.86 -1.28 -19.94
N ILE A 30 -3.62 -1.37 -18.62
CA ILE A 30 -4.55 -0.86 -17.60
C ILE A 30 -4.23 0.58 -17.17
N TRP A 31 -3.00 1.03 -17.32
CA TRP A 31 -2.55 2.28 -16.69
C TRP A 31 -1.73 3.19 -17.59
N ASN A 32 -1.14 2.68 -18.66
CA ASN A 32 -0.32 3.44 -19.58
C ASN A 32 -1.15 3.86 -20.81
N PRO A 33 -1.50 5.15 -20.97
CA PRO A 33 -2.25 5.65 -22.12
C PRO A 33 -1.55 5.46 -23.46
N LYS A 34 -0.21 5.32 -23.45
CA LYS A 34 0.58 5.07 -24.67
C LYS A 34 0.55 3.60 -25.11
N HIS A 35 -0.01 2.70 -24.29
CA HIS A 35 -0.10 1.29 -24.64
C HIS A 35 -1.20 1.09 -25.71
N PRO A 36 -0.95 0.35 -26.81
CA PRO A 36 -1.92 0.18 -27.90
C PRO A 36 -3.28 -0.37 -27.45
N LYS A 37 -3.27 -1.22 -26.41
CA LYS A 37 -4.47 -1.84 -25.83
C LYS A 37 -5.12 -1.04 -24.69
N TYR A 38 -4.69 0.20 -24.44
CA TYR A 38 -5.23 1.02 -23.34
C TYR A 38 -6.70 1.40 -23.55
N THR A 39 -7.08 1.69 -24.80
CA THR A 39 -8.45 2.06 -25.18
C THR A 39 -9.35 0.83 -25.35
N SER A 40 -8.79 -0.38 -25.45
CA SER A 40 -9.55 -1.61 -25.59
C SER A 40 -10.21 -1.98 -24.25
N VAL A 41 -11.53 -1.83 -24.21
CA VAL A 41 -12.35 -2.24 -23.06
C VAL A 41 -12.22 -3.75 -22.82
N GLU A 42 -12.26 -4.55 -23.89
CA GLU A 42 -12.12 -6.00 -23.83
C GLU A 42 -10.82 -6.44 -23.13
N HIS A 43 -9.67 -5.91 -23.55
CA HIS A 43 -8.38 -6.28 -22.93
C HIS A 43 -8.26 -5.79 -21.48
N ARG A 44 -8.92 -4.68 -21.14
CA ARG A 44 -8.96 -4.21 -19.75
C ARG A 44 -9.81 -5.13 -18.89
N ASP A 45 -11.00 -5.46 -19.35
CA ASP A 45 -11.93 -6.35 -18.64
C ASP A 45 -11.36 -7.76 -18.50
N GLN A 46 -10.66 -8.27 -19.53
CA GLN A 46 -9.91 -9.52 -19.46
C GLN A 46 -8.84 -9.49 -18.36
N THR A 47 -8.13 -8.37 -18.21
CA THR A 47 -7.10 -8.22 -17.17
C THR A 47 -7.72 -8.14 -15.78
N TYR A 48 -8.87 -7.49 -15.64
CA TYR A 48 -9.63 -7.49 -14.38
C TYR A 48 -10.11 -8.91 -14.03
N ALA A 49 -10.64 -9.65 -15.00
CA ALA A 49 -11.05 -11.04 -14.82
C ALA A 49 -9.86 -11.97 -14.47
N GLU A 50 -8.68 -11.76 -15.07
CA GLU A 50 -7.45 -12.52 -14.76
C GLU A 50 -7.00 -12.32 -13.30
N PHE A 51 -7.18 -11.12 -12.74
CA PHE A 51 -6.93 -10.93 -11.32
C PHE A 51 -7.99 -11.61 -10.46
N ALA A 52 -9.26 -11.47 -10.84
CA ALA A 52 -10.39 -11.97 -10.07
C ALA A 52 -10.39 -13.51 -9.97
N SER A 53 -10.00 -14.22 -11.04
CA SER A 53 -9.92 -15.68 -11.07
C SER A 53 -8.98 -16.29 -10.03
N LYS A 54 -8.06 -15.50 -9.44
CA LYS A 54 -7.16 -15.94 -8.37
C LYS A 54 -7.83 -16.03 -7.00
N TYR A 55 -9.05 -15.52 -6.87
CA TYR A 55 -9.75 -15.35 -5.59
C TYR A 55 -11.14 -16.01 -5.55
N GLY A 56 -11.48 -16.81 -6.57
CA GLY A 56 -12.71 -17.61 -6.63
C GLY A 56 -13.92 -16.89 -7.22
N ASN A 57 -15.05 -17.59 -7.29
CA ASN A 57 -16.25 -17.19 -8.04
C ASN A 57 -16.95 -15.93 -7.50
N GLU A 58 -16.74 -15.59 -6.23
CA GLU A 58 -17.32 -14.38 -5.62
C GLU A 58 -16.56 -13.10 -6.03
N PHE A 59 -15.35 -13.26 -6.56
CA PHE A 59 -14.51 -12.17 -7.01
C PHE A 59 -14.75 -11.92 -8.49
N THR A 60 -15.48 -10.86 -8.81
CA THR A 60 -15.78 -10.50 -10.20
C THR A 60 -14.76 -9.50 -10.76
N GLY A 61 -14.54 -9.52 -12.08
CA GLY A 61 -13.74 -8.49 -12.75
C GLY A 61 -14.26 -7.07 -12.48
N GLN A 62 -15.58 -6.92 -12.31
CA GLN A 62 -16.20 -5.64 -11.95
C GLN A 62 -15.74 -5.15 -10.55
N ALA A 63 -15.71 -6.02 -9.54
CA ALA A 63 -15.21 -5.66 -8.21
C ALA A 63 -13.73 -5.23 -8.25
N VAL A 64 -12.92 -5.88 -9.09
CA VAL A 64 -11.50 -5.51 -9.31
C VAL A 64 -11.40 -4.14 -9.98
N LYS A 65 -12.22 -3.87 -10.99
CA LYS A 65 -12.28 -2.59 -11.71
C LYS A 65 -12.65 -1.44 -10.78
N ASP A 66 -13.69 -1.62 -9.98
CA ASP A 66 -14.16 -0.61 -9.02
C ASP A 66 -13.08 -0.33 -7.97
N ARG A 67 -12.46 -1.39 -7.44
CA ARG A 67 -11.38 -1.23 -6.47
C ARG A 67 -10.17 -0.52 -7.05
N TRP A 68 -9.75 -0.91 -8.25
CA TRP A 68 -8.62 -0.27 -8.93
C TRP A 68 -8.89 1.22 -9.23
N THR A 69 -10.12 1.55 -9.63
CA THR A 69 -10.57 2.93 -9.83
C THR A 69 -10.45 3.73 -8.54
N ASN A 70 -10.92 3.18 -7.42
CA ASN A 70 -10.80 3.82 -6.10
C ASN A 70 -9.33 4.06 -5.71
N ILE A 71 -8.45 3.06 -5.88
CA ILE A 71 -7.01 3.19 -5.61
C ILE A 71 -6.39 4.33 -6.43
N ARG A 72 -6.66 4.40 -7.74
CA ARG A 72 -6.16 5.49 -8.60
C ARG A 72 -6.66 6.86 -8.17
N SER A 73 -7.94 6.96 -7.82
CA SER A 73 -8.55 8.21 -7.33
C SER A 73 -7.90 8.67 -6.01
N THR A 74 -7.69 7.76 -5.06
CA THR A 74 -6.99 8.05 -3.81
C THR A 74 -5.56 8.50 -4.07
N PHE A 75 -4.84 7.82 -4.97
CA PHE A 75 -3.48 8.22 -5.36
C PHE A 75 -3.45 9.62 -5.96
N ALA A 76 -4.35 9.92 -6.90
CA ALA A 76 -4.46 11.25 -7.52
C ALA A 76 -4.76 12.35 -6.48
N ASN A 77 -5.59 12.06 -5.48
CA ASN A 77 -5.87 12.98 -4.37
C ASN A 77 -4.61 13.28 -3.55
N HIS A 78 -3.85 12.25 -3.18
CA HIS A 78 -2.58 12.44 -2.48
C HIS A 78 -1.57 13.22 -3.33
N LEU A 79 -1.48 12.93 -4.62
CA LEU A 79 -0.61 13.67 -5.54
C LEU A 79 -1.00 15.15 -5.65
N ARG A 80 -2.29 15.48 -5.70
CA ARG A 80 -2.77 16.88 -5.68
C ARG A 80 -2.40 17.59 -4.38
N LYS A 81 -2.59 16.93 -3.23
CA LYS A 81 -2.21 17.47 -1.91
C LYS A 81 -0.70 17.74 -1.83
N LEU A 82 0.12 16.81 -2.33
CA LEU A 82 1.57 16.98 -2.37
C LEU A 82 1.97 18.18 -3.22
N LYS A 83 1.46 18.28 -4.45
CA LYS A 83 1.73 19.42 -5.34
C LYS A 83 1.28 20.76 -4.74
N ALA A 84 0.09 20.79 -4.13
CA ALA A 84 -0.42 22.00 -3.48
C ALA A 84 0.45 22.42 -2.28
N SER A 85 0.99 21.47 -1.51
CA SER A 85 1.91 21.79 -0.41
C SER A 85 3.26 22.32 -0.90
N GLN A 86 3.78 21.78 -2.00
CA GLN A 86 5.03 22.25 -2.61
C GLN A 86 4.89 23.67 -3.17
N ALA A 87 3.75 24.01 -3.78
CA ALA A 87 3.51 25.34 -4.33
C ALA A 87 3.40 26.44 -3.25
N LYS A 88 3.04 26.09 -2.01
CA LYS A 88 2.87 27.06 -0.92
C LYS A 88 4.18 27.53 -0.28
N GLY A 89 5.31 26.89 -0.58
CA GLY A 89 6.64 27.35 -0.12
C GLY A 89 6.89 27.27 1.40
N ASP A 90 5.93 26.82 2.21
CA ASP A 90 6.00 26.75 3.68
C ASP A 90 7.08 25.81 4.26
N GLY A 91 7.94 25.20 3.43
CA GLY A 91 9.01 24.28 3.86
C GLY A 91 8.54 22.98 4.54
N LYS A 92 7.24 22.84 4.86
CA LYS A 92 6.65 21.64 5.45
C LYS A 92 6.48 20.55 4.41
N VAL A 93 7.35 19.54 4.46
CA VAL A 93 7.25 18.33 3.62
C VAL A 93 5.94 17.61 3.93
N CYS A 94 4.99 17.63 2.99
CA CYS A 94 3.76 16.85 3.12
C CYS A 94 4.09 15.35 3.02
N LYS A 95 4.15 14.68 4.17
CA LYS A 95 4.38 13.23 4.25
C LYS A 95 3.08 12.48 3.98
N ILE A 96 3.05 11.67 2.92
CA ILE A 96 1.91 10.81 2.61
C ILE A 96 2.10 9.48 3.35
N THR A 97 1.16 9.12 4.22
CA THR A 97 1.20 7.89 5.05
C THR A 97 0.36 6.75 4.49
N TRP A 98 -0.18 6.89 3.28
CA TRP A 98 -1.05 5.89 2.69
C TRP A 98 -0.28 4.64 2.27
N HIS A 99 -0.68 3.48 2.78
CA HIS A 99 0.01 2.19 2.61
C HIS A 99 0.26 1.71 1.16
N LEU A 100 -0.44 2.28 0.16
CA LEU A 100 -0.22 1.95 -1.26
C LEU A 100 0.55 3.04 -2.01
N TRP A 101 0.98 4.10 -1.33
CA TRP A 101 1.63 5.25 -1.94
C TRP A 101 2.85 4.83 -2.77
N ASP A 102 3.79 4.12 -2.15
CA ASP A 102 5.03 3.69 -2.81
C ASP A 102 4.73 2.72 -3.97
N ALA A 103 3.81 1.79 -3.76
CA ALA A 103 3.40 0.83 -4.77
C ALA A 103 2.72 1.48 -5.98
N CYS A 104 2.11 2.67 -5.83
CA CYS A 104 1.47 3.40 -6.93
C CYS A 104 2.41 4.35 -7.67
N ARG A 105 3.67 4.52 -7.25
CA ARG A 105 4.59 5.51 -7.86
C ARG A 105 4.88 5.23 -9.34
N PHE A 106 4.74 4.00 -9.82
CA PHE A 106 4.87 3.69 -11.24
C PHE A 106 3.89 4.48 -12.12
N LEU A 107 2.73 4.90 -11.57
CA LEU A 107 1.75 5.72 -12.29
C LEU A 107 2.29 7.11 -12.66
N LEU A 108 3.37 7.57 -12.00
CA LEU A 108 4.04 8.83 -12.32
C LEU A 108 4.92 8.74 -13.57
N THR A 109 5.32 7.53 -13.97
CA THR A 109 6.25 7.31 -15.09
C THR A 109 5.69 7.80 -16.43
N VAL A 110 4.37 7.77 -16.60
CA VAL A 110 3.69 8.27 -17.81
C VAL A 110 3.84 9.79 -17.97
N ASN A 111 3.93 10.52 -16.86
CA ASN A 111 3.94 11.99 -16.83
C ASN A 111 5.36 12.59 -16.87
N LYS A 112 6.41 11.78 -17.04
CA LYS A 112 7.81 12.25 -17.03
C LYS A 112 8.12 13.22 -18.18
N ASN A 113 7.22 13.36 -19.17
CA ASN A 113 7.36 14.30 -20.28
C ASN A 113 6.86 15.73 -19.96
N SER A 114 6.43 16.03 -18.73
CA SER A 114 5.90 17.36 -18.37
C SER A 114 6.70 18.10 -17.30
N LEU A 115 7.85 17.58 -16.85
CA LEU A 115 8.66 18.17 -15.76
C LEU A 115 10.13 18.36 -16.14
N THR A 116 10.41 18.70 -17.39
CA THR A 116 11.75 19.12 -17.83
C THR A 116 11.67 20.47 -18.54
N ASN A 117 11.43 21.53 -17.76
CA ASN A 117 11.90 22.88 -18.07
C ASN A 117 12.62 23.37 -16.80
N GLY A 118 13.94 23.31 -16.86
CA GLY A 118 14.86 23.67 -15.78
C GLY A 118 16.26 23.32 -16.26
N ASP A 119 16.89 24.32 -16.89
CA ASP A 119 18.20 24.30 -17.52
C ASP A 119 19.25 23.42 -16.84
N THR A 120 19.94 22.61 -17.63
CA THR A 120 21.39 22.72 -17.75
C THR A 120 21.79 22.21 -19.13
N SER A 121 22.16 23.16 -19.97
CA SER A 121 22.84 22.94 -21.24
C SER A 121 24.13 22.14 -21.05
N ARG A 122 24.31 21.11 -21.89
CA ARG A 122 25.58 20.83 -22.59
C ARG A 122 25.33 19.83 -23.71
N THR A 123 25.34 20.40 -24.91
CA THR A 123 25.50 19.78 -26.22
C THR A 123 26.60 18.73 -26.20
N THR A 124 26.35 17.57 -26.81
CA THR A 124 27.13 17.08 -27.96
C THR A 124 26.46 15.84 -28.52
N ASN A 125 26.16 15.94 -29.82
CA ASN A 125 25.69 14.88 -30.69
C ASN A 125 26.68 13.71 -30.65
N ASN A 126 26.20 12.48 -30.87
CA ASN A 126 26.98 11.51 -31.64
C ASN A 126 26.09 10.41 -32.22
N ASP A 127 26.12 10.36 -33.55
CA ASP A 127 25.87 9.20 -34.40
C ASP A 127 26.71 7.99 -33.94
N SER A 128 26.12 6.79 -34.05
CA SER A 128 26.86 5.54 -34.25
C SER A 128 27.16 5.36 -35.75
N PRO A 129 27.97 4.40 -36.25
CA PRO A 129 28.55 3.21 -35.57
C PRO A 129 30.02 2.85 -35.96
N LYS A 130 30.67 1.95 -35.20
CA LYS A 130 31.25 0.66 -35.69
C LYS A 130 32.16 -0.02 -34.66
N GLU A 131 32.19 -1.34 -34.79
CA GLU A 131 32.83 -2.43 -34.03
C GLU A 131 34.37 -2.38 -34.08
N ASP A 132 35.05 -2.79 -32.99
CA ASP A 132 36.02 -3.90 -32.95
C ASP A 132 36.51 -4.19 -31.50
N ASP A 133 37.17 -5.33 -31.36
CA ASP A 133 37.40 -6.31 -30.31
C ASP A 133 38.35 -5.99 -29.12
N SER A 134 38.27 -6.89 -28.11
CA SER A 134 39.32 -7.35 -27.17
C SER A 134 39.42 -6.82 -25.71
N MET A 135 38.97 -7.71 -24.80
CA MET A 135 39.57 -8.26 -23.55
C MET A 135 40.35 -7.43 -22.50
N GLN A 136 39.92 -7.68 -21.25
CA GLN A 136 40.61 -7.66 -19.93
C GLN A 136 40.99 -6.34 -19.25
N SER A 137 40.40 -6.09 -18.07
CA SER A 137 41.13 -5.92 -16.81
C SER A 137 40.16 -5.86 -15.62
N GLU A 138 40.43 -6.67 -14.62
CA GLU A 138 39.91 -6.55 -13.25
C GLU A 138 40.33 -5.20 -12.66
N ASN A 139 39.47 -4.60 -11.83
CA ASN A 139 39.90 -3.73 -10.74
C ASN A 139 38.79 -3.59 -9.70
N GLU A 140 38.95 -4.33 -8.60
CA GLU A 140 38.32 -4.05 -7.32
C GLU A 140 38.71 -2.63 -6.87
N SER A 141 37.72 -1.78 -6.59
CA SER A 141 37.94 -0.60 -5.76
C SER A 141 37.15 -0.72 -4.46
N LYS A 142 37.87 -1.15 -3.42
CA LYS A 142 37.51 -0.92 -2.01
C LYS A 142 37.34 0.58 -1.80
N ILE A 143 36.13 1.03 -1.51
CA ILE A 143 35.90 2.36 -0.93
C ILE A 143 35.51 2.19 0.54
N SER A 144 36.37 2.79 1.36
CA SER A 144 36.39 2.93 2.80
C SER A 144 35.00 3.15 3.43
N THR A 145 34.51 2.12 4.11
CA THR A 145 33.40 2.18 5.07
C THR A 145 33.96 2.73 6.37
N ASN A 146 33.68 3.97 6.77
CA ASN A 146 33.80 4.40 8.18
C ASN A 146 33.06 5.71 8.54
N GLU A 147 32.60 6.54 7.59
CA GLU A 147 31.83 7.77 7.93
C GLU A 147 30.32 7.70 7.62
N VAL A 148 29.90 6.92 6.63
CA VAL A 148 28.48 6.85 6.21
C VAL A 148 27.63 6.07 7.22
N ASP A 149 28.25 5.17 7.99
CA ASP A 149 27.56 4.26 8.91
C ASP A 149 27.03 4.99 10.14
N ALA A 150 27.78 5.95 10.70
CA ALA A 150 27.33 6.75 11.84
C ALA A 150 26.11 7.63 11.50
N THR A 151 26.07 8.19 10.28
CA THR A 151 24.93 8.99 9.82
C THR A 151 23.69 8.15 9.61
N CYS A 152 23.82 6.97 8.97
CA CYS A 152 22.71 6.04 8.80
C CYS A 152 22.20 5.49 10.15
N GLN A 153 23.10 5.21 11.09
CA GLN A 153 22.75 4.75 12.44
C GLN A 153 21.96 5.82 13.20
N ASN A 154 22.38 7.07 13.11
CA ASN A 154 21.68 8.19 13.74
C ASN A 154 20.29 8.42 13.13
N VAL A 155 20.18 8.35 11.80
CA VAL A 155 18.89 8.44 11.11
C VAL A 155 17.97 7.26 11.50
N ALA A 156 18.50 6.05 11.57
CA ALA A 156 17.76 4.86 12.01
C ALA A 156 17.27 5.01 13.45
N ASN A 157 18.12 5.51 14.36
CA ASN A 157 17.77 5.74 15.76
C ASN A 157 16.73 6.86 15.93
N SER A 158 16.85 7.96 15.17
CA SER A 158 15.84 9.03 15.17
C SER A 158 14.49 8.54 14.65
N ILE A 159 14.49 7.70 13.62
CA ILE A 159 13.26 7.08 13.09
C ILE A 159 12.66 6.12 14.12
N LEU A 160 13.46 5.28 14.77
CA LEU A 160 13.01 4.38 15.83
C LEU A 160 12.39 5.14 17.01
N ASN A 161 13.00 6.25 17.43
CA ASN A 161 12.48 7.07 18.53
C ASN A 161 11.18 7.78 18.13
N ALA A 162 11.08 8.29 16.90
CA ALA A 162 9.85 8.89 16.38
C ALA A 162 8.71 7.86 16.24
N LEU A 163 9.03 6.62 15.86
CA LEU A 163 8.05 5.53 15.77
C LEU A 163 7.65 5.00 17.15
N ARG A 164 8.57 5.00 18.13
CA ARG A 164 8.27 4.63 19.53
C ARG A 164 7.27 5.61 20.16
N GLY A 165 7.39 6.91 19.85
CA GLY A 165 6.42 7.93 20.28
C GLY A 165 5.04 7.84 19.61
N VAL A 166 4.93 7.21 18.44
CA VAL A 166 3.66 6.97 17.73
C VAL A 166 3.03 5.63 18.10
N GLN A 167 3.81 4.67 18.63
CA GLN A 167 3.32 3.42 19.22
C GLN A 167 2.76 3.59 20.64
N HIS A 168 3.07 4.70 21.33
CA HIS A 168 2.30 5.09 22.52
C HIS A 168 1.02 5.77 22.04
N ASP A 169 -0.01 4.97 21.82
CA ASP A 169 -1.34 5.42 21.44
C ASP A 169 -1.87 6.47 22.42
N VAL A 170 -2.63 7.44 21.91
CA VAL A 170 -3.20 8.62 22.61
C VAL A 170 -4.09 8.23 23.82
N PHE A 171 -4.37 6.93 23.99
CA PHE A 171 -5.19 6.36 25.04
C PHE A 171 -4.46 5.38 25.99
N ASN A 172 -3.14 5.19 25.86
CA ASN A 172 -2.37 4.24 26.69
C ASN A 172 -2.93 2.79 26.70
N VAL A 173 -3.77 2.43 25.71
CA VAL A 173 -4.44 1.12 25.65
C VAL A 173 -3.44 0.00 25.36
N ASP A 174 -2.30 0.33 24.76
CA ASP A 174 -1.32 -0.64 24.27
C ASP A 174 -0.55 -1.41 25.36
N ASP A 175 -0.41 -0.84 26.56
CA ASP A 175 0.25 -1.52 27.70
C ASP A 175 -0.73 -2.34 28.55
N THR A 176 -2.03 -2.26 28.26
CA THR A 176 -3.02 -3.09 28.94
C THR A 176 -3.00 -4.51 28.41
N LYS A 177 -3.31 -5.49 29.28
CA LYS A 177 -3.53 -6.89 28.88
C LYS A 177 -4.53 -7.03 27.73
N TYR A 178 -5.52 -6.13 27.66
CA TYR A 178 -6.54 -6.13 26.62
C TYR A 178 -6.02 -5.57 25.29
N GLY A 179 -5.16 -4.53 25.32
CA GLY A 179 -4.49 -4.01 24.13
C GLY A 179 -3.56 -5.03 23.49
N GLN A 180 -2.80 -5.77 24.29
CA GLN A 180 -1.96 -6.88 23.80
C GLN A 180 -2.78 -7.94 23.05
N ILE A 181 -3.95 -8.33 23.60
CA ILE A 181 -4.87 -9.26 22.96
C ILE A 181 -5.42 -8.67 21.65
N GLY A 182 -5.84 -7.40 21.66
CA GLY A 182 -6.33 -6.70 20.48
C GLY A 182 -5.31 -6.69 19.33
N ARG A 183 -4.04 -6.41 19.64
CA ARG A 183 -2.94 -6.47 18.66
C ARG A 183 -2.73 -7.88 18.11
N LEU A 184 -2.74 -8.89 18.99
CA LEU A 184 -2.58 -10.28 18.57
C LEU A 184 -3.70 -10.72 17.62
N VAL A 185 -4.95 -10.38 17.96
CA VAL A 185 -6.13 -10.67 17.13
C VAL A 185 -6.04 -9.94 15.79
N ALA A 186 -5.76 -8.63 15.79
CA ALA A 186 -5.62 -7.85 14.57
C ALA A 186 -4.49 -8.38 13.67
N SER A 187 -3.35 -8.74 14.27
CA SER A 187 -2.20 -9.34 13.58
C SER A 187 -2.60 -10.66 12.92
N LYS A 188 -3.27 -11.57 13.64
CA LYS A 188 -3.72 -12.85 13.10
C LYS A 188 -4.76 -12.70 12.00
N LEU A 189 -5.78 -11.84 12.18
CA LEU A 189 -6.78 -11.56 11.14
C LEU A 189 -6.14 -11.00 9.86
N SER A 190 -5.08 -10.19 9.98
CA SER A 190 -4.38 -9.61 8.83
C SER A 190 -3.60 -10.64 7.99
N GLN A 191 -3.25 -11.78 8.59
CA GLN A 191 -2.52 -12.87 7.94
C GLN A 191 -3.44 -13.84 7.20
N MET A 192 -4.71 -13.91 7.59
CA MET A 192 -5.72 -14.81 7.03
C MET A 192 -6.19 -14.40 5.63
N SER A 193 -6.82 -15.33 4.91
CA SER A 193 -7.58 -14.98 3.71
C SER A 193 -8.81 -14.13 4.08
N SER A 194 -9.38 -13.43 3.10
CA SER A 194 -10.55 -12.59 3.34
C SER A 194 -11.74 -13.36 3.93
N TYR A 195 -11.99 -14.55 3.41
CA TYR A 195 -13.09 -15.41 3.84
C TYR A 195 -12.87 -15.92 5.28
N GLU A 196 -11.66 -16.41 5.58
CA GLU A 196 -11.30 -16.87 6.93
C GLU A 196 -11.33 -15.72 7.94
N ALA A 197 -10.80 -14.55 7.58
CA ALA A 197 -10.82 -13.38 8.45
C ALA A 197 -12.25 -12.93 8.76
N ALA A 198 -13.17 -13.00 7.79
CA ALA A 198 -14.58 -12.68 7.99
C ALA A 198 -15.25 -13.69 8.95
N GLN A 199 -15.05 -15.00 8.71
CA GLN A 199 -15.57 -16.04 9.60
C GLN A 199 -15.05 -15.89 11.03
N MET A 200 -13.74 -15.64 11.18
CA MET A 200 -13.12 -15.46 12.50
C MET A 200 -13.61 -14.19 13.18
N SER A 201 -13.80 -13.10 12.43
CA SER A 201 -14.38 -11.86 12.96
C SER A 201 -15.80 -12.06 13.47
N HIS A 202 -16.63 -12.84 12.76
CA HIS A 202 -17.97 -13.20 13.23
C HIS A 202 -17.94 -14.01 14.53
N LYS A 203 -17.01 -14.97 14.65
CA LYS A 203 -16.84 -15.75 15.89
C LYS A 203 -16.39 -14.86 17.07
N ILE A 204 -15.43 -13.98 16.83
CA ILE A 204 -14.96 -13.01 17.84
C ILE A 204 -16.12 -12.13 18.30
N LEU A 205 -16.90 -11.59 17.36
CA LEU A 205 -18.08 -10.77 17.69
C LEU A 205 -19.11 -11.56 18.49
N GLY A 206 -19.37 -12.82 18.13
CA GLY A 206 -20.27 -13.71 18.87
C GLY A 206 -19.84 -13.89 20.32
N ILE A 207 -18.55 -14.08 20.57
CA ILE A 207 -18.00 -14.16 21.94
C ILE A 207 -18.22 -12.84 22.66
N LEU A 208 -17.86 -11.71 22.05
CA LEU A 208 -18.01 -10.39 22.68
C LEU A 208 -19.46 -10.09 23.07
N LEU A 209 -20.43 -10.48 22.23
CA LEU A 209 -21.86 -10.32 22.52
C LEU A 209 -22.33 -11.20 23.69
N VAL A 210 -21.78 -12.41 23.85
CA VAL A 210 -22.08 -13.26 25.02
C VAL A 210 -21.62 -12.60 26.32
N TYR A 211 -20.47 -11.92 26.29
CA TYR A 211 -19.89 -11.25 27.46
C TYR A 211 -20.32 -9.80 27.63
N ASP A 212 -21.23 -9.30 26.79
CA ASP A 212 -21.81 -7.96 26.94
C ASP A 212 -22.62 -7.87 28.23
N GLU A 213 -22.58 -6.71 28.88
CA GLU A 213 -23.28 -6.51 30.16
C GLU A 213 -24.80 -6.63 29.99
N GLY A 214 -25.37 -6.37 28.81
CA GLY A 214 -26.78 -6.56 28.55
C GLY A 214 -27.21 -8.03 28.35
N CYS A 215 -26.26 -8.96 28.22
CA CYS A 215 -26.55 -10.34 27.85
C CYS A 215 -27.02 -11.19 29.06
N PRO A 216 -28.21 -11.81 29.01
CA PRO A 216 -28.72 -12.65 30.10
C PRO A 216 -27.87 -13.91 30.35
N ILE A 217 -27.16 -14.38 29.32
CA ILE A 217 -26.34 -15.59 29.33
C ILE A 217 -24.87 -15.23 29.61
N ASN A 218 -24.59 -14.00 30.05
CA ASN A 218 -23.24 -13.57 30.35
C ASN A 218 -22.65 -14.43 31.48
N PRO A 219 -21.59 -15.22 31.22
CA PRO A 219 -21.02 -16.11 32.23
C PRO A 219 -20.50 -15.37 33.47
N ASN A 220 -20.14 -14.09 33.33
CA ASN A 220 -19.68 -13.26 34.44
C ASN A 220 -20.82 -12.87 35.40
N LYS A 221 -22.08 -12.97 34.96
CA LYS A 221 -23.27 -12.76 35.80
C LYS A 221 -23.77 -14.04 36.46
N MET A 222 -23.26 -15.20 36.05
CA MET A 222 -23.71 -16.50 36.54
C MET A 222 -22.92 -17.02 37.76
N LYS A 223 -22.20 -16.15 38.47
CA LYS A 223 -21.60 -16.42 39.80
C LYS A 223 -21.96 -15.22 40.67
N THR A 224 -22.70 -15.34 41.77
CA THR A 224 -22.43 -16.17 42.97
C THR A 224 -23.73 -16.54 43.71
N GLU A 225 -23.93 -17.84 43.96
CA GLU A 225 -24.41 -18.37 45.25
C GLU A 225 -23.23 -19.04 45.95
#